data_AF-A0A6M8HRD0-F1
#
_entry.id   AF-A0A6M8HRD0-F1
#
_cell.length_a   1.000
_cell.length_b   1.000
_cell.length_c   1.000
_cell.angle_alpha   90.00
_cell.angle_beta   90.00
_cell.angle_gamma   90.00
#
_symmetry.space_group_name_H-M   'P 1'
#
loop_
_entity.id
_entity.type
_entity.pdbx_description
1 polymer ?
#
loop_
_entity_poly.entity_id
_entity_poly.type
_entity_poly.pdbx_seq_one_letter_code
_entity_poly.pdbx_strand_id
1 'polypeptide(L)'
;MALGLMTLMGATQSPSRLVIVVGQPNDPRVIQQHATLDQDAAALRERDVVVRGMTPEAAQHEWPDPGDKPEVIFEVLLIGKDGGVKLRRTTPVASSEITRLIDTMPMRQREMK
;
A
#
# COMPACT_ATOMS: atom_id res chain seq x y z
N MET A 1 9.74 -3.92 21.06
CA MET A 1 9.24 -4.71 19.92
C MET A 1 9.64 -3.96 18.66
N ALA A 2 10.55 -4.52 17.86
CA ALA A 2 10.93 -3.90 16.60
C ALA A 2 9.75 -4.06 15.63
N LEU A 3 9.15 -2.97 15.17
CA LEU A 3 8.33 -3.02 13.96
C LEU A 3 9.27 -3.43 12.83
N GLY A 4 9.32 -4.72 12.52
CA GLY A 4 10.03 -5.22 11.37
C GLY A 4 9.42 -4.59 10.12
N LEU A 5 10.27 -4.09 9.21
CA LEU A 5 9.85 -3.82 7.83
C LEU A 5 9.19 -5.08 7.30
N MET A 6 7.85 -5.10 7.23
CA MET A 6 7.14 -6.24 6.66
C MET A 6 7.16 -6.10 5.14
N THR A 7 8.25 -6.55 4.54
CA THR A 7 8.39 -6.64 3.10
C THR A 7 7.71 -7.92 2.63
N LEU A 8 6.45 -7.83 2.22
CA LEU A 8 5.80 -8.89 1.45
C LEU A 8 6.32 -8.82 0.00
N MET A 9 7.38 -9.59 -0.30
CA MET A 9 7.89 -9.70 -1.67
C MET A 9 7.02 -10.67 -2.48
N GLY A 10 6.32 -10.16 -3.48
CA GLY A 10 5.77 -10.96 -4.58
C GLY A 10 6.83 -11.12 -5.67
N ALA A 11 7.11 -12.35 -6.08
CA ALA A 11 8.01 -12.65 -7.19
C ALA A 11 7.18 -12.70 -8.50
N THR A 12 7.11 -11.60 -9.27
CA THR A 12 6.58 -11.68 -10.64
C THR A 12 7.32 -10.76 -11.61
N GLN A 13 7.33 -11.16 -12.89
CA GLN A 13 8.00 -10.49 -14.02
C GLN A 13 7.17 -9.30 -14.57
N SER A 14 6.10 -8.91 -13.87
CA SER A 14 5.17 -7.82 -14.20
C SER A 14 5.06 -6.84 -13.03
N PRO A 15 4.69 -5.55 -13.25
CA PRO A 15 4.54 -4.60 -12.16
C PRO A 15 3.43 -5.07 -11.19
N SER A 16 3.77 -5.21 -9.91
CA SER A 16 2.81 -5.48 -8.83
C SER A 16 2.04 -4.22 -8.42
N ARG A 17 0.89 -4.40 -7.78
CA ARG A 17 0.18 -3.29 -7.12
C ARG A 17 0.94 -2.93 -5.85
N LEU A 18 1.07 -1.64 -5.53
CA LEU A 18 1.83 -1.19 -4.38
C LEU A 18 0.93 -0.48 -3.38
N VAL A 19 0.92 -0.94 -2.13
CA VAL A 19 0.38 -0.19 -0.99
C VAL A 19 1.55 0.49 -0.28
N ILE A 20 1.53 1.81 -0.22
CA ILE A 20 2.52 2.59 0.54
C ILE A 20 1.86 3.03 1.85
N VAL A 21 2.51 2.74 2.97
CA VAL A 21 2.13 3.24 4.30
C VAL A 21 3.18 4.23 4.74
N VAL A 22 2.81 5.51 4.77
CA VAL A 22 3.64 6.61 5.26
C VAL A 22 3.37 6.83 6.73
N GLY A 23 4.43 6.93 7.53
CA GLY A 23 4.33 7.39 8.92
C GLY A 23 5.51 6.93 9.77
N GLN A 24 5.57 7.43 11.00
CA GLN A 24 6.60 7.01 11.94
C GLN A 24 6.28 5.59 12.47
N PRO A 25 7.28 4.71 12.68
CA PRO A 25 7.03 3.33 13.11
C PRO A 25 6.25 3.20 14.44
N ASN A 26 6.37 4.19 15.32
CA ASN A 26 5.66 4.23 16.61
C ASN A 26 4.30 4.96 16.54
N ASP A 27 3.87 5.42 15.37
CA ASP A 27 2.55 6.03 15.19
C ASP A 27 1.46 4.94 15.34
N PRO A 28 0.46 5.12 16.23
CA PRO A 28 -0.63 4.16 16.40
C PRO A 28 -1.37 3.84 15.09
N ARG A 29 -1.45 4.78 14.15
CA ARG A 29 -2.09 4.59 12.84
C ARG A 29 -1.28 3.69 11.93
N VAL A 30 0.06 3.79 11.97
CA VAL A 30 0.96 2.88 11.25
C VAL A 30 0.81 1.47 11.81
N ILE A 31 0.85 1.32 13.14
CA ILE A 31 0.66 0.02 13.81
C ILE A 31 -0.70 -0.58 13.42
N GLN A 32 -1.78 0.20 13.48
CA GLN A 32 -3.12 -0.25 13.11
C GLN A 32 -3.23 -0.63 11.62
N GLN A 33 -2.63 0.17 10.73
CA GLN A 33 -2.65 -0.09 9.30
C GLN A 33 -1.93 -1.40 8.98
N HIS A 34 -0.73 -1.61 9.53
CA HIS A 34 0.02 -2.85 9.34
C HIS A 34 -0.76 -4.05 9.88
N ALA A 35 -1.29 -3.97 11.10
CA ALA A 35 -2.11 -5.05 11.66
C ALA A 35 -3.28 -5.44 10.75
N THR A 36 -3.95 -4.46 10.14
CA THR A 36 -5.06 -4.68 9.22
C THR A 36 -4.63 -5.34 7.91
N LEU A 37 -3.46 -4.95 7.36
CA LEU A 37 -2.88 -5.56 6.16
C LEU A 37 -2.40 -6.99 6.43
N ASP A 38 -1.83 -7.23 7.61
CA ASP A 38 -1.30 -8.54 8.04
C ASP A 38 -2.43 -9.56 8.23
N GLN A 39 -3.54 -9.14 8.84
CA GLN A 39 -4.74 -9.97 9.02
C GLN A 39 -5.29 -10.50 7.68
N ASP A 40 -5.21 -9.70 6.62
CA ASP A 40 -5.75 -10.02 5.29
C ASP A 40 -4.64 -10.29 4.25
N ALA A 41 -3.43 -10.64 4.68
CA ALA A 41 -2.27 -10.79 3.80
C ALA A 41 -2.47 -11.82 2.67
N ALA A 42 -3.27 -12.86 2.90
CA ALA A 42 -3.64 -13.84 1.86
C ALA A 42 -4.44 -13.18 0.73
N ALA A 43 -5.48 -12.42 1.06
CA ALA A 43 -6.33 -11.73 0.08
C ALA A 43 -5.57 -10.66 -0.71
N LEU A 44 -4.60 -9.99 -0.07
CA LEU A 44 -3.70 -9.04 -0.73
C LEU A 44 -2.74 -9.75 -1.70
N ARG A 45 -2.18 -10.89 -1.29
CA ARG A 45 -1.27 -11.68 -2.13
C ARG A 45 -1.95 -12.26 -3.37
N GLU A 46 -3.19 -12.74 -3.24
CA GLU A 46 -4.01 -13.19 -4.39
C GLU A 46 -4.18 -12.12 -5.47
N ARG A 47 -4.07 -10.84 -5.07
CA ARG A 47 -4.21 -9.68 -5.95
C ARG A 47 -2.86 -9.06 -6.32
N ASP A 48 -1.75 -9.75 -6.04
CA ASP A 48 -0.40 -9.29 -6.35
C ASP A 48 -0.13 -7.88 -5.79
N VAL A 49 -0.47 -7.71 -4.50
CA VAL A 49 -0.21 -6.49 -3.73
C VAL A 49 1.08 -6.64 -2.93
N VAL A 50 1.97 -5.67 -3.10
CA VAL A 50 3.17 -5.46 -2.30
C VAL A 50 2.91 -4.32 -1.33
N VAL A 51 3.30 -4.48 -0.06
CA VAL A 51 3.21 -3.43 0.95
C VAL A 51 4.60 -2.84 1.19
N ARG A 52 4.70 -1.52 1.26
CA ARG A 52 5.93 -0.78 1.57
C ARG A 52 5.67 0.27 2.64
N GLY A 53 6.44 0.21 3.72
CA GLY A 53 6.51 1.29 4.71
C GLY A 53 7.47 2.38 4.27
N MET A 54 7.17 3.63 4.60
CA MET A 54 8.01 4.79 4.32
C MET A 54 7.86 5.81 5.45
N THR A 55 8.95 6.42 5.93
CA THR A 55 8.82 7.53 6.88
C THR A 55 8.42 8.81 6.14
N PRO A 56 7.82 9.81 6.80
CA PRO A 56 7.53 11.10 6.17
C PRO A 56 8.77 11.75 5.53
N GLU A 57 9.95 11.60 6.14
CA GLU A 57 11.21 12.14 5.61
C GLU A 57 11.66 11.40 4.35
N ALA A 58 11.54 10.07 4.34
CA ALA A 58 11.82 9.27 3.15
C ALA A 58 10.84 9.62 2.01
N ALA A 59 9.56 9.85 2.34
CA ALA A 59 8.54 10.24 1.38
C ALA A 59 8.84 11.61 0.71
N GLN A 60 9.63 12.48 1.33
CA GLN A 60 10.08 13.71 0.67
C GLN A 60 11.06 13.47 -0.49
N HIS A 61 11.77 12.33 -0.48
CA HIS A 61 12.87 12.04 -1.42
C HIS A 61 12.57 10.88 -2.37
N GLU A 62 11.81 9.90 -1.91
CA GLU A 62 11.57 8.62 -2.59
C GLU A 62 10.15 8.47 -3.14
N TRP A 63 9.35 9.55 -3.12
CA TRP A 63 7.98 9.48 -3.63
C TRP A 63 7.95 9.15 -5.12
N PRO A 64 7.05 8.26 -5.57
CA PRO A 64 6.94 7.92 -6.98
C PRO A 64 6.66 9.12 -7.89
N ASP A 65 5.90 10.11 -7.42
CA ASP A 65 5.61 11.36 -8.14
C ASP A 65 6.16 12.59 -7.39
N PRO A 66 7.26 13.21 -7.84
CA PRO A 66 7.85 14.34 -7.12
C PRO A 66 6.94 15.58 -7.02
N GLY A 67 5.90 15.70 -7.86
CA GLY A 67 4.92 16.79 -7.80
C GLY A 67 3.76 16.57 -6.83
N ASP A 68 3.63 15.35 -6.27
CA ASP A 68 2.47 14.91 -5.50
C ASP A 68 2.86 14.21 -4.19
N LYS A 69 3.92 14.73 -3.56
CA LYS A 69 4.48 14.23 -2.30
C LYS A 69 3.51 14.48 -1.13
N PRO A 70 3.51 13.61 -0.12
CA PRO A 70 2.71 13.82 1.08
C PRO A 70 3.34 14.90 1.96
N GLU A 71 2.54 15.88 2.35
CA GLU A 71 2.89 16.85 3.41
C GLU A 71 2.35 16.42 4.79
N VAL A 72 2.02 15.13 4.94
CA VAL A 72 1.31 14.59 6.11
C VAL A 72 2.17 13.60 6.90
N ILE A 73 1.87 13.50 8.19
CA ILE A 73 2.56 12.60 9.13
C ILE A 73 2.10 11.14 9.02
N PHE A 74 0.97 10.88 8.36
CA PHE A 74 0.47 9.53 8.05
C PHE A 74 -0.33 9.54 6.76
N GLU A 75 -0.07 8.58 5.87
CA GLU A 75 -0.84 8.38 4.65
C GLU A 75 -0.80 6.93 4.17
N VAL A 76 -1.87 6.50 3.50
CA VAL A 76 -1.96 5.21 2.82
C VAL A 76 -2.29 5.44 1.37
N LEU A 77 -1.46 4.89 0.48
CA LEU A 77 -1.69 4.90 -0.96
C LEU A 77 -1.85 3.50 -1.50
N LEU A 78 -2.71 3.37 -2.51
CA LEU A 78 -2.71 2.23 -3.42
C LEU A 78 -2.31 2.71 -4.81
N ILE A 79 -1.28 2.09 -5.38
CA ILE A 79 -0.83 2.29 -6.75
C ILE A 79 -1.16 1.03 -7.54
N GLY A 80 -1.85 1.20 -8.66
CA GLY A 80 -2.18 0.11 -9.58
C GLY A 80 -0.96 -0.39 -10.35
N LYS A 81 -1.10 -1.53 -11.05
CA LYS A 81 -0.03 -2.03 -11.94
C LYS A 81 0.25 -1.11 -13.14
N ASP A 82 -0.61 -0.13 -13.37
CA ASP A 82 -0.48 0.92 -14.39
C ASP A 82 0.30 2.14 -13.89
N GLY A 83 0.77 2.11 -12.64
CA GLY A 83 1.50 3.21 -12.00
C GLY A 83 0.62 4.34 -11.48
N GLY A 84 -0.69 4.29 -11.73
CA GLY A 84 -1.63 5.33 -11.27
C GLY A 84 -2.04 5.14 -9.82
N VAL A 85 -2.14 6.25 -9.07
CA VAL A 85 -2.73 6.27 -7.72
C VAL A 85 -4.22 5.97 -7.81
N LYS A 86 -4.68 4.95 -7.07
CA LYS A 86 -6.07 4.47 -7.04
C LYS A 86 -6.78 4.85 -5.75
N LEU A 87 -6.03 4.96 -4.66
CA LEU A 87 -6.51 5.39 -3.36
C LEU A 87 -5.42 6.20 -2.67
N ARG A 88 -5.85 7.24 -1.97
CA ARG A 88 -5.03 8.04 -1.05
C ARG A 88 -5.88 8.41 0.17
N ARG A 89 -5.38 8.12 1.37
CA ARG A 89 -6.10 8.32 2.65
C ARG A 89 -5.13 8.74 3.75
N THR A 90 -5.55 9.69 4.57
CA THR A 90 -4.80 10.17 5.75
C THR A 90 -5.25 9.51 7.06
N THR A 91 -6.02 8.42 6.96
CA THR A 91 -6.51 7.59 8.06
C THR A 91 -6.34 6.11 7.73
N PRO A 92 -6.23 5.21 8.72
CA PRO A 92 -6.11 3.78 8.46
C PRO A 92 -7.28 3.24 7.62
N VAL A 93 -6.94 2.39 6.66
CA VAL A 93 -7.82 1.85 5.64
C VAL A 93 -7.99 0.36 5.87
N ALA A 94 -9.23 -0.09 5.86
CA ALA A 94 -9.54 -1.51 5.93
C ALA A 94 -8.98 -2.24 4.71
N SER A 95 -8.33 -3.39 4.90
CA SER A 95 -7.87 -4.24 3.81
C SER A 95 -9.00 -4.62 2.86
N SER A 96 -10.23 -4.80 3.37
CA SER A 96 -11.40 -5.05 2.54
C SER A 96 -11.79 -3.89 1.61
N GLU A 97 -11.51 -2.63 1.99
CA GLU A 97 -11.70 -1.48 1.10
C GLU A 97 -10.67 -1.52 -0.05
N ILE A 98 -9.41 -1.82 0.28
CA ILE A 98 -8.32 -1.96 -0.70
C ILE A 98 -8.63 -3.09 -1.69
N THR A 99 -9.00 -4.28 -1.21
CA THR A 99 -9.26 -5.44 -2.07
C THR A 99 -10.50 -5.24 -2.94
N ARG A 100 -11.60 -4.69 -2.40
CA ARG A 100 -12.79 -4.35 -3.20
C ARG A 100 -12.47 -3.33 -4.28
N LEU A 101 -11.68 -2.30 -3.97
CA LEU A 101 -11.25 -1.32 -4.96
C LEU A 101 -10.38 -1.98 -6.05
N ILE A 102 -9.48 -2.89 -5.69
CA ILE A 102 -8.67 -3.63 -6.66
C ILE A 102 -9.55 -4.46 -7.60
N ASP A 103 -10.59 -5.11 -7.06
CA ASP A 103 -11.49 -5.98 -7.83
C ASP A 103 -12.34 -5.20 -8.86
N THR A 104 -12.52 -3.90 -8.70
CA THR A 104 -13.17 -3.06 -9.73
C THR A 104 -12.23 -2.64 -10.86
N MET A 105 -10.91 -2.84 -10.73
CA MET A 105 -9.95 -2.36 -11.71
C MET A 105 -9.94 -3.21 -12.99
N PRO A 106 -9.88 -2.60 -14.20
CA PRO A 106 -9.93 -3.34 -15.46
C PRO A 106 -8.87 -4.43 -15.60
N MET A 107 -7.63 -4.19 -15.13
CA MET A 107 -6.58 -5.21 -15.16
C MET A 107 -6.91 -6.39 -14.25
N ARG A 108 -7.50 -6.15 -13.08
CA ARG A 108 -7.91 -7.23 -12.17
C ARG A 108 -9.01 -8.09 -12.79
N GLN A 109 -9.98 -7.45 -13.45
CA GLN A 109 -11.05 -8.16 -14.16
C GLN A 109 -10.53 -8.99 -15.34
N ARG A 110 -9.44 -8.57 -16.00
CA ARG A 110 -8.78 -9.37 -17.04
C ARG A 110 -8.03 -10.57 -16.48
N GLU A 111 -7.42 -10.44 -15.29
CA GLU A 111 -6.76 -11.56 -14.59
C GLU A 111 -7.74 -12.66 -14.13
N MET A 112 -9.04 -12.33 -14.02
CA MET A 112 -10.10 -13.27 -13.59
C MET A 112 -10.81 -13.97 -14.75
N LYS A 113 -10.49 -13.63 -15.99
CA LYS A 113 -11.03 -14.26 -17.20
C LYS A 113 -10.06 -15.31 -17.70
#